data_AF-A0A848S565-F1
#
_entry.id   AF-A0A848S565-F1
#
_cell.length_a   1.000
_cell.length_b   1.000
_cell.length_c   1.000
_cell.angle_alpha   90.00
_cell.angle_beta   90.00
_cell.angle_gamma   90.00
#
_symmetry.space_group_name_H-M   'P 1'
#
loop_
_entity.id
_entity.type
_entity.pdbx_description
1 polymer ?
#
loop_
_entity_poly.entity_id
_entity_poly.type
_entity_poly.pdbx_seq_one_letter_code
_entity_poly.pdbx_strand_id
1 'polypeptide(L)'
;MLTKFNKEQLRGTIFRHLDGIATATTAYTLHKKGLLDYLLKHKLVELKSIAKEFKANEGYLNVGLRILCAQGWLIQHIDNATDSIRYETNTHSKTAFELVPLYEDAVNLLNYSVKFPNERIGADTFNKLEKIFKKYESNFGLSKIKNNSLEYQVLKHIEGVIVAPIIVLLGVNGLFHKYFMEASFRAQEYHNNPESFKTILDFLCYLGWFTKKKDTYQFTEAGLFFAKRASAYGVTVSYLPTFVKLDELIFGNPLVLKTESENDTELHVDREMNVWGSGGAHSTYFKVIDEIIIKLFNKPIEEQPKGILDMGCGNGAFLQHVFDVIEFKTSRGKILDEHPLLLVGADFNQAALKVTRANLIKSDIWAKVIWGDIGRPDLLAKDLKEDYNIDLKDLLNVRTFLDHNRIWKSPKQITKRISNSTGAYTYEGKHISNNLVEDSLFEHLEKWKPYVERFGLLIIELHTINPKLTAANLGKTAATAYDATHGYSDQYILEVEVFNKIASEVGLHPDPNYFTTFPNNKLATVSVNLLKG
;
A
#
# COMPACT_ATOMS: atom_id res chain seq x y z
N MET A 1 -3.80 -28.45 -11.32
CA MET A 1 -4.51 -27.19 -11.03
C MET A 1 -4.61 -27.04 -9.51
N LEU A 2 -4.11 -25.91 -8.96
CA LEU A 2 -4.14 -25.66 -7.52
C LEU A 2 -5.56 -25.61 -6.93
N THR A 3 -5.78 -26.32 -5.83
CA THR A 3 -7.01 -26.26 -5.03
C THR A 3 -7.20 -24.88 -4.37
N LYS A 4 -8.41 -24.58 -3.90
CA LYS A 4 -8.68 -23.34 -3.14
C LYS A 4 -7.77 -23.22 -1.91
N PHE A 5 -7.63 -24.32 -1.16
CA PHE A 5 -6.75 -24.39 0.01
C PHE A 5 -5.28 -24.10 -0.34
N ASN A 6 -4.76 -24.69 -1.41
CA ASN A 6 -3.37 -24.43 -1.84
C ASN A 6 -3.18 -22.95 -2.21
N LYS A 7 -4.15 -22.34 -2.90
CA LYS A 7 -4.11 -20.90 -3.25
C LYS A 7 -4.17 -20.00 -2.01
N GLU A 8 -4.89 -20.40 -0.97
CA GLU A 8 -4.94 -19.67 0.30
C GLU A 8 -3.59 -19.73 1.03
N GLN A 9 -2.96 -20.91 1.11
CA GLN A 9 -1.62 -21.05 1.70
C GLN A 9 -0.56 -20.23 0.96
N LEU A 10 -0.52 -20.32 -0.39
CA LEU A 10 0.43 -19.55 -1.19
C LEU A 10 0.21 -18.03 -1.08
N ARG A 11 -1.05 -17.59 -0.98
CA ARG A 11 -1.36 -16.17 -0.70
C ARG A 11 -0.88 -15.76 0.68
N GLY A 12 -1.01 -16.64 1.67
CA GLY A 12 -0.47 -16.39 3.00
C GLY A 12 1.04 -16.24 3.01
N THR A 13 1.77 -16.96 2.15
CA THR A 13 3.19 -16.73 1.91
C THR A 13 3.46 -15.32 1.38
N ILE A 14 2.68 -14.83 0.40
CA ILE A 14 2.80 -13.44 -0.09
C ILE A 14 2.66 -12.46 1.07
N PHE A 15 1.60 -12.58 1.88
CA PHE A 15 1.38 -11.65 2.99
C PHE A 15 2.52 -11.68 4.02
N ARG A 16 3.05 -12.86 4.36
CA ARG A 16 4.22 -12.98 5.25
C ARG A 16 5.49 -12.37 4.65
N HIS A 17 5.63 -12.40 3.33
CA HIS A 17 6.75 -11.75 2.67
C HIS A 17 6.67 -10.23 2.75
N LEU A 18 5.47 -9.67 2.56
CA LEU A 18 5.24 -8.22 2.71
C LEU A 18 5.48 -7.79 4.17
N ASP A 19 4.95 -8.56 5.12
CA ASP A 19 5.21 -8.38 6.56
C ASP A 19 6.73 -8.42 6.85
N GLY A 20 7.48 -9.24 6.12
CA GLY A 20 8.92 -9.38 6.24
C GLY A 20 9.70 -8.10 5.98
N ILE A 21 9.40 -7.39 4.90
CA ILE A 21 10.05 -6.11 4.58
C ILE A 21 9.81 -5.11 5.72
N ALA A 22 8.55 -4.97 6.15
CA ALA A 22 8.15 -4.03 7.19
C ALA A 22 8.75 -4.38 8.56
N THR A 23 8.63 -5.64 8.97
CA THR A 23 8.97 -6.10 10.32
C THR A 23 10.48 -6.26 10.48
N ALA A 24 11.18 -6.86 9.52
CA ALA A 24 12.62 -7.09 9.64
C ALA A 24 13.39 -5.78 9.74
N THR A 25 13.06 -4.81 8.89
CA THR A 25 13.72 -3.49 8.87
C THR A 25 13.42 -2.69 10.13
N THR A 26 12.16 -2.70 10.58
CA THR A 26 11.73 -2.04 11.83
C THR A 26 12.41 -2.68 13.05
N ALA A 27 12.26 -3.99 13.23
CA ALA A 27 12.76 -4.68 14.41
C ALA A 27 14.28 -4.61 14.51
N TYR A 28 14.99 -4.76 13.39
CA TYR A 28 16.45 -4.66 13.35
C TYR A 28 16.94 -3.24 13.70
N THR A 29 16.25 -2.21 13.18
CA THR A 29 16.54 -0.81 13.53
C THR A 29 16.36 -0.54 15.03
N LEU A 30 15.28 -1.03 15.63
CA LEU A 30 15.03 -0.91 17.07
C LEU A 30 16.05 -1.72 17.92
N HIS A 31 16.44 -2.91 17.45
CA HIS A 31 17.45 -3.75 18.08
C HIS A 31 18.82 -3.06 18.13
N LYS A 32 19.28 -2.50 17.01
CA LYS A 32 20.57 -1.79 16.93
C LYS A 32 20.70 -0.64 17.92
N LYS A 33 19.60 -0.01 18.31
CA LYS A 33 19.60 1.09 19.30
C LYS A 33 19.43 0.59 20.73
N GLY A 34 19.28 -0.71 20.98
CA GLY A 34 19.05 -1.29 22.31
C GLY A 34 17.61 -1.12 22.83
N LEU A 35 16.67 -0.72 21.97
CA LEU A 35 15.30 -0.43 22.39
C LEU A 35 14.52 -1.69 22.77
N LEU A 36 14.76 -2.81 22.09
CA LEU A 36 14.11 -4.08 22.40
C LEU A 36 14.49 -4.59 23.81
N ASP A 37 15.75 -4.41 24.22
CA ASP A 37 16.22 -4.78 25.56
C ASP A 37 15.58 -3.90 26.65
N TYR A 38 15.43 -2.61 26.36
CA TYR A 38 14.72 -1.68 27.24
C TYR A 38 13.25 -2.11 27.44
N LEU A 39 12.56 -2.52 26.38
CA LEU A 39 11.20 -3.04 26.48
C LEU A 39 11.13 -4.30 27.38
N LEU A 40 12.05 -5.26 27.22
CA LEU A 40 12.10 -6.46 28.07
C LEU A 40 12.35 -6.14 29.54
N LYS A 41 13.20 -5.15 29.82
CA LYS A 41 13.52 -4.71 31.18
C LYS A 41 12.34 -4.04 31.87
N HIS A 42 11.65 -3.13 31.17
CA HIS A 42 10.60 -2.29 31.76
C HIS A 42 9.19 -2.87 31.64
N LYS A 43 8.98 -3.85 30.75
CA LYS A 43 7.75 -4.61 30.48
C LYS A 43 6.57 -3.80 29.96
N LEU A 44 6.18 -2.72 30.64
CA LEU A 44 5.11 -1.79 30.23
C LEU A 44 5.65 -0.37 30.24
N VAL A 45 5.66 0.28 29.08
CA VAL A 45 6.27 1.60 28.90
C VAL A 45 5.39 2.52 28.07
N GLU A 46 5.40 3.82 28.39
CA GLU A 46 4.72 4.85 27.61
C GLU A 46 5.57 5.28 26.42
N LEU A 47 4.92 5.49 25.26
CA LEU A 47 5.57 5.94 24.02
C LEU A 47 6.45 7.18 24.24
N LYS A 48 5.92 8.21 24.92
CA LYS A 48 6.64 9.45 25.24
C LYS A 48 7.92 9.20 26.03
N SER A 49 7.89 8.24 26.96
CA SER A 49 9.05 7.86 27.76
C SER A 49 10.11 7.18 26.90
N ILE A 50 9.72 6.27 25.99
CA ILE A 50 10.64 5.62 25.06
C ILE A 50 11.24 6.66 24.10
N ALA A 51 10.41 7.53 23.51
CA ALA A 51 10.87 8.55 22.58
C ALA A 51 11.91 9.48 23.23
N LYS A 52 11.67 9.89 24.48
CA LYS A 52 12.61 10.72 25.24
C LYS A 52 13.94 9.99 25.53
N GLU A 53 13.88 8.75 26.00
CA GLU A 53 15.07 7.96 26.35
C GLU A 53 15.99 7.75 25.14
N PHE A 54 15.41 7.37 24.00
CA PHE A 54 16.15 7.06 22.78
C PHE A 54 16.34 8.26 21.84
N LYS A 55 15.88 9.45 22.24
CA LYS A 55 15.85 10.67 21.40
C LYS A 55 15.20 10.40 20.03
N ALA A 56 14.14 9.61 20.03
CA ALA A 56 13.45 9.17 18.83
C ALA A 56 12.38 10.17 18.39
N ASN A 57 12.11 10.22 17.09
CA ASN A 57 10.94 10.85 16.51
C ASN A 57 9.69 10.06 16.92
N GLU A 58 8.90 10.62 17.84
CA GLU A 58 7.81 9.93 18.54
C GLU A 58 6.79 9.30 17.59
N GLY A 59 6.45 9.97 16.49
CA GLY A 59 5.49 9.50 15.49
C GLY A 59 5.99 8.25 14.75
N TYR A 60 7.21 8.29 14.23
CA TYR A 60 7.79 7.12 13.54
C TYR A 60 8.10 5.98 14.51
N LEU A 61 8.46 6.28 15.77
CA LEU A 61 8.59 5.25 16.80
C LEU A 61 7.25 4.56 17.10
N ASN A 62 6.14 5.30 17.15
CA ASN A 62 4.78 4.76 17.33
C ASN A 62 4.45 3.73 16.21
N VAL A 63 4.74 4.09 14.95
CA VAL A 63 4.59 3.20 13.78
C VAL A 63 5.43 1.93 13.97
N GLY A 64 6.70 2.08 14.34
CA GLY A 64 7.60 0.95 14.56
C GLY A 64 7.12 -0.02 15.64
N LEU A 65 6.67 0.50 16.77
CA LEU A 65 6.15 -0.33 17.87
C LEU A 65 4.80 -0.97 17.52
N ARG A 66 3.94 -0.27 16.77
CA ARG A 66 2.69 -0.83 16.25
C ARG A 66 2.94 -2.02 15.31
N ILE A 67 3.97 -1.97 14.47
CA ILE A 67 4.36 -3.10 13.60
C ILE A 67 4.70 -4.34 14.44
N LEU A 68 5.43 -4.17 15.54
CA LEU A 68 5.74 -5.30 16.45
C LEU A 68 4.47 -5.84 17.13
N CYS A 69 3.49 -4.98 17.45
CA CYS A 69 2.19 -5.41 17.94
C CYS A 69 1.40 -6.19 16.88
N ALA A 70 1.40 -5.72 15.63
CA ALA A 70 0.73 -6.38 14.51
C ALA A 70 1.32 -7.78 14.22
N GLN A 71 2.59 -8.00 14.56
CA GLN A 71 3.27 -9.29 14.49
C GLN A 71 3.11 -10.16 15.74
N GLY A 72 2.41 -9.68 16.76
CA GLY A 72 2.12 -10.40 18.00
C GLY A 72 3.27 -10.41 19.01
N TRP A 73 4.28 -9.56 18.83
CA TRP A 73 5.47 -9.50 19.68
C TRP A 73 5.33 -8.51 20.84
N LEU A 74 4.37 -7.58 20.75
CA LEU A 74 4.01 -6.62 21.79
C LEU A 74 2.49 -6.47 21.86
N ILE A 75 1.99 -5.84 22.92
CA ILE A 75 0.59 -5.42 23.06
C ILE A 75 0.55 -3.90 23.10
N GLN A 76 -0.34 -3.30 22.30
CA GLN A 76 -0.58 -1.86 22.28
C GLN A 76 -1.77 -1.52 23.18
N HIS A 77 -1.61 -0.52 24.03
CA HIS A 77 -2.66 0.07 24.85
C HIS A 77 -2.81 1.54 24.47
N ILE A 78 -4.00 1.94 24.02
CA ILE A 78 -4.31 3.32 23.63
C ILE A 78 -5.46 3.83 24.49
N ASP A 79 -5.29 5.02 25.04
CA ASP A 79 -6.36 5.83 25.60
C ASP A 79 -6.47 7.13 24.78
N ASN A 80 -7.45 7.17 23.88
CA ASN A 80 -7.70 8.32 23.03
C ASN A 80 -8.29 9.52 23.79
N ALA A 81 -8.79 9.35 25.01
CA ALA A 81 -9.28 10.48 25.81
C ALA A 81 -8.11 11.31 26.39
N THR A 82 -6.98 10.65 26.68
CA THR A 82 -5.78 11.27 27.25
C THR A 82 -4.60 11.34 26.29
N ASP A 83 -4.75 10.82 25.06
CA ASP A 83 -3.67 10.66 24.07
C ASP A 83 -2.45 9.93 24.67
N SER A 84 -2.73 8.87 25.44
CA SER A 84 -1.74 8.04 26.12
C SER A 84 -1.58 6.72 25.37
N ILE A 85 -0.35 6.44 24.93
CA ILE A 85 0.01 5.19 24.25
C ILE A 85 1.05 4.45 25.08
N ARG A 86 0.77 3.19 25.41
CA ARG A 86 1.68 2.30 26.13
C ARG A 86 1.87 0.98 25.40
N TYR A 87 3.07 0.44 25.49
CA TYR A 87 3.44 -0.84 24.91
C TYR A 87 3.85 -1.82 25.99
N GLU A 88 3.33 -3.04 25.89
CA GLU A 88 3.55 -4.12 26.85
C GLU A 88 4.21 -5.32 26.19
N THR A 89 5.23 -5.88 26.84
CA THR A 89 5.80 -7.18 26.48
C THR A 89 4.83 -8.31 26.82
N ASN A 90 4.83 -9.37 26.01
CA ASN A 90 4.00 -10.55 26.19
C ASN A 90 4.86 -11.82 26.19
N THR A 91 4.21 -12.99 26.14
CA THR A 91 4.88 -14.30 26.16
C THR A 91 5.80 -14.56 24.96
N HIS A 92 5.64 -13.83 23.86
CA HIS A 92 6.46 -13.97 22.65
C HIS A 92 7.62 -12.97 22.59
N SER A 93 7.56 -11.84 23.31
CA SER A 93 8.51 -10.73 23.14
C SER A 93 9.96 -11.16 23.27
N LYS A 94 10.30 -11.90 24.33
CA LYS A 94 11.68 -12.32 24.59
C LYS A 94 12.24 -13.15 23.43
N THR A 95 11.53 -14.22 23.06
CA THR A 95 11.97 -15.12 21.98
C THR A 95 12.00 -14.41 20.63
N ALA A 96 11.02 -13.56 20.33
CA ALA A 96 11.02 -12.78 19.09
C ALA A 96 12.23 -11.85 19.02
N PHE A 97 12.55 -11.13 20.10
CA PHE A 97 13.65 -10.17 20.13
C PHE A 97 15.02 -10.86 20.09
N GLU A 98 15.16 -12.05 20.69
CA GLU A 98 16.36 -12.89 20.57
C GLU A 98 16.61 -13.38 19.13
N LEU A 99 15.56 -13.47 18.29
CA LEU A 99 15.66 -13.85 16.87
C LEU A 99 15.92 -12.66 15.94
N VAL A 100 15.69 -11.42 16.37
CA VAL A 100 15.87 -10.21 15.54
C VAL A 100 17.28 -10.07 14.93
N PRO A 101 18.39 -10.44 15.60
CA PRO A 101 19.71 -10.40 14.98
C PRO A 101 19.82 -11.19 13.67
N LEU A 102 18.99 -12.23 13.47
CA LEU A 102 18.98 -13.01 12.23
C LEU A 102 18.54 -12.18 10.99
N TYR A 103 17.89 -11.03 11.20
CA TYR A 103 17.53 -10.13 10.11
C TYR A 103 18.70 -9.35 9.53
N GLU A 104 19.84 -9.27 10.21
CA GLU A 104 20.95 -8.38 9.83
C GLU A 104 21.35 -8.51 8.35
N ASP A 105 21.67 -9.73 7.90
CA ASP A 105 22.10 -9.95 6.51
C ASP A 105 21.00 -9.58 5.51
N ALA A 106 19.75 -9.91 5.83
CA ALA A 106 18.60 -9.66 4.97
C ALA A 106 18.30 -8.16 4.86
N VAL A 107 18.31 -7.44 5.98
CA VAL A 107 18.11 -5.99 5.99
C VAL A 107 19.27 -5.29 5.28
N ASN A 108 20.51 -5.73 5.50
CA ASN A 108 21.68 -5.17 4.81
C ASN A 108 21.63 -5.38 3.29
N LEU A 109 21.03 -6.48 2.81
CA LEU A 109 20.81 -6.73 1.38
C LEU A 109 19.93 -5.64 0.74
N LEU A 110 18.97 -5.06 1.47
CA LEU A 110 18.05 -4.06 0.93
C LEU A 110 18.76 -2.78 0.45
N ASN A 111 19.93 -2.45 1.01
CA ASN A 111 20.77 -1.34 0.51
C ASN A 111 21.24 -1.55 -0.93
N TYR A 112 21.25 -2.80 -1.42
CA TYR A 112 21.49 -3.15 -2.81
C TYR A 112 20.17 -3.28 -3.58
N SER A 113 19.16 -3.93 -2.98
CA SER A 113 17.85 -4.17 -3.61
C SER A 113 17.08 -2.91 -3.97
N VAL A 114 17.25 -1.84 -3.18
CA VAL A 114 16.61 -0.53 -3.45
C VAL A 114 17.00 0.05 -4.82
N LYS A 115 18.14 -0.37 -5.38
CA LYS A 115 18.63 0.12 -6.68
C LYS A 115 18.12 -0.68 -7.88
N PHE A 116 17.47 -1.82 -7.66
CA PHE A 116 17.04 -2.74 -8.73
C PHE A 116 16.17 -2.10 -9.84
N PRO A 117 15.30 -1.12 -9.54
CA PRO A 117 14.50 -0.47 -10.60
C PRO A 117 15.36 0.27 -11.62
N ASN A 118 16.44 0.91 -11.15
CA ASN A 118 17.30 1.76 -11.97
C ASN A 118 18.56 1.03 -12.46
N GLU A 119 19.02 0.04 -11.70
CA GLU A 119 20.25 -0.69 -11.93
C GLU A 119 19.95 -2.19 -12.05
N ARG A 120 20.51 -2.86 -13.07
CA ARG A 120 20.50 -4.33 -13.11
C ARG A 120 21.28 -4.89 -11.92
N ILE A 121 20.99 -6.13 -11.53
CA ILE A 121 21.74 -6.82 -10.46
C ILE A 121 23.22 -6.92 -10.87
N GLY A 122 24.08 -6.16 -10.18
CA GLY A 122 25.53 -6.18 -10.39
C GLY A 122 26.22 -7.37 -9.71
N ALA A 123 27.49 -7.60 -10.04
CA ALA A 123 28.29 -8.71 -9.50
C ALA A 123 28.37 -8.70 -7.97
N ASP A 124 28.53 -7.51 -7.35
CA ASP A 124 28.56 -7.37 -5.89
C ASP A 124 27.25 -7.79 -5.24
N THR A 125 26.12 -7.42 -5.85
CA THR A 125 24.80 -7.84 -5.39
C THR A 125 24.63 -9.36 -5.51
N PHE A 126 25.07 -9.97 -6.61
CA PHE A 126 25.02 -11.42 -6.77
C PHE A 126 25.84 -12.15 -5.69
N ASN A 127 27.02 -11.63 -5.33
CA ASN A 127 27.83 -12.18 -4.25
C ASN A 127 27.13 -12.09 -2.88
N LYS A 128 26.36 -11.02 -2.64
CA LYS A 128 25.55 -10.87 -1.42
C LYS A 128 24.36 -11.83 -1.43
N LEU A 129 23.69 -11.97 -2.57
CA LEU A 129 22.58 -12.90 -2.77
C LEU A 129 23.02 -14.36 -2.56
N GLU A 130 24.14 -14.79 -3.15
CA GLU A 130 24.62 -16.16 -3.00
C GLU A 130 24.91 -16.51 -1.53
N LYS A 131 25.52 -15.57 -0.78
CA LYS A 131 25.79 -15.75 0.65
C LYS A 131 24.51 -15.89 1.46
N ILE A 132 23.51 -15.04 1.20
CA ILE A 132 22.25 -15.09 1.96
C ILE A 132 21.40 -16.30 1.57
N PHE A 133 21.44 -16.76 0.32
CA PHE A 133 20.76 -17.98 -0.12
C PHE A 133 21.28 -19.19 0.66
N LYS A 134 22.61 -19.35 0.80
CA LYS A 134 23.21 -20.43 1.60
C LYS A 134 22.81 -20.36 3.08
N LYS A 135 22.71 -19.16 3.65
CA LYS A 135 22.19 -18.96 5.02
C LYS A 135 20.72 -19.36 5.11
N TYR A 136 19.91 -19.00 4.12
CA TYR A 136 18.49 -19.36 4.08
C TYR A 136 18.28 -20.88 3.92
N GLU A 137 19.04 -21.53 3.05
CA GLU A 137 19.01 -22.98 2.83
C GLU A 137 19.36 -23.78 4.09
N SER A 138 20.21 -23.21 4.96
CA SER A 138 20.55 -23.75 6.28
C SER A 138 19.63 -23.26 7.41
N ASN A 139 18.49 -22.66 7.06
CA ASN A 139 17.51 -22.07 7.97
C ASN A 139 18.11 -21.05 8.97
N PHE A 140 19.17 -20.35 8.58
CA PHE A 140 19.91 -19.44 9.47
C PHE A 140 20.37 -20.12 10.78
N GLY A 141 20.64 -21.43 10.72
CA GLY A 141 21.06 -22.22 11.87
C GLY A 141 19.93 -22.60 12.84
N LEU A 142 18.67 -22.27 12.53
CA LEU A 142 17.52 -22.65 13.34
C LEU A 142 17.19 -24.13 13.16
N SER A 143 16.76 -24.79 14.24
CA SER A 143 16.38 -26.21 14.25
C SER A 143 14.95 -26.41 14.74
N LYS A 144 14.31 -27.51 14.31
CA LYS A 144 12.94 -27.92 14.73
C LYS A 144 11.85 -26.85 14.48
N ILE A 145 11.92 -26.17 13.34
CA ILE A 145 10.97 -25.12 12.94
C ILE A 145 9.58 -25.72 12.71
N LYS A 146 8.55 -25.15 13.35
CA LYS A 146 7.15 -25.53 13.15
C LYS A 146 6.42 -24.39 12.44
N ASN A 147 5.47 -24.70 11.57
CA ASN A 147 4.75 -23.71 10.74
C ASN A 147 4.06 -22.56 11.49
N ASN A 148 3.87 -22.67 12.81
CA ASN A 148 3.24 -21.63 13.65
C ASN A 148 4.20 -21.08 14.72
N SER A 149 5.51 -21.37 14.64
CA SER A 149 6.49 -20.88 15.60
C SER A 149 7.06 -19.52 15.20
N LEU A 150 7.69 -18.81 16.14
CA LEU A 150 8.34 -17.51 15.88
C LEU A 150 9.52 -17.68 14.93
N GLU A 151 10.23 -18.80 14.99
CA GLU A 151 11.31 -19.15 14.05
C GLU A 151 10.79 -19.23 12.62
N TYR A 152 9.62 -19.85 12.40
CA TYR A 152 9.01 -19.91 11.08
C TYR A 152 8.55 -18.52 10.60
N GLN A 153 7.98 -17.72 11.50
CA GLN A 153 7.62 -16.32 11.20
C GLN A 153 8.85 -15.53 10.75
N VAL A 154 9.94 -15.60 11.52
CA VAL A 154 11.21 -14.91 11.22
C VAL A 154 11.80 -15.40 9.89
N LEU A 155 11.80 -16.70 9.62
CA LEU A 155 12.27 -17.23 8.33
C LEU A 155 11.42 -16.74 7.17
N LYS A 156 10.09 -16.69 7.30
CA LYS A 156 9.23 -16.13 6.24
C LYS A 156 9.42 -14.63 6.05
N HIS A 157 9.75 -13.89 7.10
CA HIS A 157 10.14 -12.50 6.96
C HIS A 157 11.44 -12.37 6.16
N ILE A 158 12.46 -13.18 6.46
CA ILE A 158 13.73 -13.21 5.72
C ILE A 158 13.50 -13.63 4.26
N GLU A 159 12.71 -14.68 4.00
CA GLU A 159 12.32 -15.11 2.64
C GLU A 159 11.74 -13.92 1.87
N GLY A 160 10.81 -13.18 2.49
CA GLY A 160 10.20 -12.00 1.92
C GLY A 160 11.17 -10.89 1.55
N VAL A 161 12.06 -10.52 2.48
CA VAL A 161 13.10 -9.50 2.25
C VAL A 161 13.99 -9.87 1.06
N ILE A 162 14.25 -11.16 0.86
CA ILE A 162 15.05 -11.66 -0.26
C ILE A 162 14.26 -11.69 -1.57
N VAL A 163 13.09 -12.33 -1.58
CA VAL A 163 12.39 -12.67 -2.82
C VAL A 163 11.52 -11.54 -3.36
N ALA A 164 11.01 -10.65 -2.50
CA ALA A 164 10.10 -9.60 -2.93
C ALA A 164 10.75 -8.60 -3.90
N PRO A 165 11.98 -8.09 -3.68
CA PRO A 165 12.63 -7.23 -4.67
C PRO A 165 12.96 -7.98 -5.97
N ILE A 166 13.31 -9.26 -5.87
CA ILE A 166 13.61 -10.11 -7.03
C ILE A 166 12.34 -10.33 -7.88
N ILE A 167 11.22 -10.75 -7.29
CA ILE A 167 10.01 -11.04 -8.05
C ILE A 167 9.45 -9.77 -8.73
N VAL A 168 9.55 -8.61 -8.09
CA VAL A 168 9.15 -7.34 -8.69
C VAL A 168 10.05 -7.00 -9.88
N LEU A 169 11.37 -7.09 -9.73
CA LEU A 169 12.31 -6.88 -10.83
C LEU A 169 12.02 -7.79 -12.04
N LEU A 170 11.78 -9.08 -11.79
CA LEU A 170 11.46 -10.05 -12.83
C LEU A 170 10.10 -9.78 -13.49
N GLY A 171 9.12 -9.32 -12.71
CA GLY A 171 7.79 -8.96 -13.20
C GLY A 171 7.80 -7.72 -14.09
N VAL A 172 8.46 -6.64 -13.63
CA VAL A 172 8.58 -5.38 -14.38
C VAL A 172 9.36 -5.59 -15.68
N ASN A 173 10.42 -6.41 -15.65
CA ASN A 173 11.22 -6.73 -16.84
C ASN A 173 10.67 -7.88 -17.70
N GLY A 174 9.39 -8.25 -17.53
CA GLY A 174 8.70 -9.14 -18.45
C GLY A 174 9.11 -10.61 -18.41
N LEU A 175 9.83 -11.11 -17.39
CA LEU A 175 10.10 -12.56 -17.26
C LEU A 175 8.80 -13.36 -17.19
N PHE A 176 7.74 -12.76 -16.62
CA PHE A 176 6.45 -13.41 -16.50
C PHE A 176 5.57 -13.21 -17.74
N HIS A 177 6.16 -12.90 -18.89
CA HIS A 177 5.47 -12.96 -20.17
C HIS A 177 5.10 -14.42 -20.51
N LYS A 178 3.99 -14.61 -21.22
CA LYS A 178 3.37 -15.91 -21.51
C LYS A 178 4.37 -16.96 -22.04
N TYR A 179 5.33 -16.53 -22.85
CA TYR A 179 6.41 -17.36 -23.40
C TYR A 179 7.17 -18.16 -22.32
N PHE A 180 7.71 -17.48 -21.30
CA PHE A 180 8.49 -18.12 -20.24
C PHE A 180 7.63 -18.90 -19.24
N MET A 181 6.33 -18.60 -19.17
CA MET A 181 5.39 -19.27 -18.26
C MET A 181 4.92 -20.63 -18.78
N GLU A 182 4.91 -20.84 -20.10
CA GLU A 182 4.37 -22.04 -20.73
C GLU A 182 5.46 -23.02 -21.19
N ALA A 183 6.69 -22.56 -21.40
CA ALA A 183 7.81 -23.36 -21.88
C ALA A 183 8.96 -23.45 -20.87
N SER A 184 9.80 -24.48 -21.01
CA SER A 184 11.10 -24.51 -20.33
C SER A 184 12.04 -23.50 -20.97
N PHE A 185 12.87 -22.83 -20.18
CA PHE A 185 13.83 -21.83 -20.67
C PHE A 185 15.20 -21.99 -20.01
N ARG A 186 16.25 -21.50 -20.67
CA ARG A 186 17.61 -21.39 -20.13
C ARG A 186 17.89 -19.97 -19.67
N ALA A 187 18.82 -19.79 -18.74
CA ALA A 187 19.16 -18.49 -18.18
C ALA A 187 19.59 -17.45 -19.25
N GLN A 188 20.32 -17.88 -20.29
CA GLN A 188 20.77 -17.00 -21.39
C GLN A 188 19.64 -16.50 -22.29
N GLU A 189 18.45 -17.11 -22.25
CA GLU A 189 17.30 -16.66 -23.02
C GLU A 189 16.66 -15.40 -22.41
N TYR A 190 16.98 -15.10 -21.15
CA TYR A 190 16.42 -13.96 -20.43
C TYR A 190 17.47 -12.91 -19.99
N HIS A 191 18.66 -13.35 -19.57
CA HIS A 191 19.63 -12.46 -18.93
C HIS A 191 20.99 -12.46 -19.64
N ASN A 192 21.55 -11.26 -19.85
CA ASN A 192 22.85 -11.08 -20.52
C ASN A 192 24.04 -11.65 -19.72
N ASN A 193 23.86 -11.90 -18.42
CA ASN A 193 24.79 -12.63 -17.58
C ASN A 193 24.11 -13.90 -17.04
N PRO A 194 24.17 -15.03 -17.77
CA PRO A 194 23.41 -16.23 -17.45
C PRO A 194 23.93 -16.94 -16.20
N GLU A 195 25.23 -16.94 -15.93
CA GLU A 195 25.80 -17.64 -14.77
C GLU A 195 25.34 -17.00 -13.46
N SER A 196 25.37 -15.68 -13.36
CA SER A 196 24.86 -15.00 -12.17
C SER A 196 23.34 -15.15 -12.03
N PHE A 197 22.60 -15.15 -13.15
CA PHE A 197 21.16 -15.33 -13.10
C PHE A 197 20.74 -16.75 -12.67
N LYS A 198 21.54 -17.78 -13.01
CA LYS A 198 21.32 -19.15 -12.51
C LYS A 198 21.29 -19.21 -10.99
N THR A 199 22.09 -18.42 -10.28
CA THR A 199 22.07 -18.36 -8.82
C THR A 199 20.69 -17.99 -8.27
N ILE A 200 19.99 -17.04 -8.91
CA ILE A 200 18.63 -16.66 -8.54
C ILE A 200 17.65 -17.79 -8.88
N LEU A 201 17.75 -18.35 -10.09
CA LEU A 201 16.84 -19.43 -10.52
C LEU A 201 16.99 -20.69 -9.66
N ASP A 202 18.21 -21.04 -9.26
CA ASP A 202 18.50 -22.18 -8.38
C ASP A 202 17.92 -21.96 -6.98
N PHE A 203 18.00 -20.74 -6.45
CA PHE A 203 17.33 -20.40 -5.20
C PHE A 203 15.80 -20.45 -5.32
N LEU A 204 15.23 -19.97 -6.43
CA LEU A 204 13.79 -20.09 -6.69
C LEU A 204 13.37 -21.54 -6.93
N CYS A 205 14.25 -22.41 -7.43
CA CYS A 205 14.06 -23.86 -7.46
C CYS A 205 14.01 -24.44 -6.05
N TYR A 206 14.92 -24.03 -5.17
CA TYR A 206 14.92 -24.44 -3.76
C TYR A 206 13.60 -24.06 -3.06
N LEU A 207 13.07 -22.87 -3.35
CA LEU A 207 11.75 -22.44 -2.86
C LEU A 207 10.56 -23.12 -3.56
N GLY A 208 10.81 -23.96 -4.56
CA GLY A 208 9.79 -24.72 -5.29
C GLY A 208 9.01 -23.90 -6.33
N TRP A 209 9.53 -22.75 -6.76
CA TRP A 209 8.89 -21.93 -7.81
C TRP A 209 9.22 -22.44 -9.21
N PHE A 210 10.39 -23.05 -9.37
CA PHE A 210 10.81 -23.71 -10.61
C PHE A 210 11.23 -25.15 -10.34
N THR A 211 11.11 -26.01 -11.36
CA THR A 211 11.88 -27.24 -11.46
C THR A 211 13.05 -27.03 -12.41
N LYS A 212 14.19 -27.66 -12.11
CA LYS A 212 15.38 -27.66 -12.96
C LYS A 212 15.59 -29.04 -13.56
N LYS A 213 15.75 -29.11 -14.88
CA LYS A 213 16.14 -30.32 -15.61
C LYS A 213 17.34 -29.99 -16.50
N LYS A 214 18.51 -30.53 -16.17
CA LYS A 214 19.79 -30.12 -16.77
C LYS A 214 19.95 -28.60 -16.66
N ASP A 215 20.07 -27.89 -17.77
CA ASP A 215 20.24 -26.43 -17.83
C ASP A 215 18.93 -25.65 -18.07
N THR A 216 17.78 -26.33 -18.08
CA THR A 216 16.47 -25.70 -18.30
C THR A 216 15.65 -25.61 -17.03
N TYR A 217 14.92 -24.50 -16.89
CA TYR A 217 14.01 -24.21 -15.79
C TYR A 217 12.57 -24.17 -16.29
N GLN A 218 11.64 -24.65 -15.47
CA GLN A 218 10.21 -24.62 -15.76
C GLN A 218 9.44 -24.22 -14.50
N PHE A 219 8.44 -23.35 -14.63
CA PHE A 219 7.61 -22.99 -13.49
C PHE A 219 6.85 -24.19 -12.92
N THR A 220 6.76 -24.27 -11.59
CA THR A 220 5.79 -25.12 -10.90
C THR A 220 4.42 -24.44 -10.87
N GLU A 221 3.37 -25.16 -10.48
CA GLU A 221 2.06 -24.53 -10.25
C GLU A 221 2.12 -23.41 -9.18
N ALA A 222 2.96 -23.58 -8.15
CA ALA A 222 3.20 -22.57 -7.11
C ALA A 222 3.98 -21.36 -7.67
N GLY A 223 5.03 -21.60 -8.46
CA GLY A 223 5.77 -20.53 -9.13
C GLY A 223 4.89 -19.71 -10.06
N LEU A 224 4.04 -20.35 -10.87
CA LEU A 224 3.05 -19.66 -11.71
C LEU A 224 2.07 -18.84 -10.86
N PHE A 225 1.68 -19.33 -9.68
CA PHE A 225 0.80 -18.59 -8.78
C PHE A 225 1.43 -17.28 -8.29
N PHE A 226 2.71 -17.31 -7.92
CA PHE A 226 3.46 -16.13 -7.49
C PHE A 226 3.74 -15.18 -8.66
N ALA A 227 4.19 -15.69 -9.81
CA ALA A 227 4.44 -14.89 -11.01
C ALA A 227 3.21 -14.08 -11.44
N LYS A 228 2.02 -14.71 -11.46
CA LYS A 228 0.74 -14.03 -11.75
C LYS A 228 0.32 -12.99 -10.71
N ARG A 229 0.99 -12.92 -9.57
CA ARG A 229 0.72 -12.02 -8.44
C ARG A 229 1.95 -11.20 -8.05
N ALA A 230 2.95 -11.09 -8.94
CA ALA A 230 4.16 -10.32 -8.67
C ALA A 230 3.85 -8.86 -8.31
N SER A 231 2.83 -8.27 -8.95
CA SER A 231 2.35 -6.91 -8.65
C SER A 231 1.88 -6.72 -7.20
N ALA A 232 1.42 -7.77 -6.52
CA ALA A 232 1.04 -7.68 -5.11
C ALA A 232 2.22 -7.32 -4.19
N TYR A 233 3.47 -7.52 -4.65
CA TYR A 233 4.68 -7.08 -3.96
C TYR A 233 5.08 -5.65 -4.30
N GLY A 234 4.62 -5.10 -5.43
CA GLY A 234 5.10 -3.85 -5.99
C GLY A 234 4.92 -2.66 -5.06
N VAL A 235 3.75 -2.54 -4.40
CA VAL A 235 3.51 -1.44 -3.44
C VAL A 235 4.52 -1.51 -2.28
N THR A 236 4.65 -2.63 -1.57
CA THR A 236 5.58 -2.70 -0.44
C THR A 236 7.04 -2.53 -0.86
N VAL A 237 7.45 -3.12 -1.99
CA VAL A 237 8.82 -2.99 -2.50
C VAL A 237 9.12 -1.56 -2.97
N SER A 238 8.13 -0.82 -3.47
CA SER A 238 8.34 0.57 -3.87
C SER A 238 8.79 1.48 -2.72
N TYR A 239 8.47 1.12 -1.46
CA TYR A 239 8.90 1.85 -0.26
C TYR A 239 10.25 1.38 0.31
N LEU A 240 11.02 0.55 -0.41
CA LEU A 240 12.39 0.23 0.01
C LEU A 240 13.25 1.48 0.33
N PRO A 241 13.17 2.61 -0.40
CA PRO A 241 13.87 3.84 -0.03
C PRO A 241 13.54 4.33 1.39
N THR A 242 12.27 4.19 1.81
CA THR A 242 11.83 4.46 3.18
C THR A 242 12.43 3.45 4.16
N PHE A 243 12.31 2.15 3.88
CA PHE A 243 12.74 1.10 4.79
C PHE A 243 14.25 1.08 5.07
N VAL A 244 15.08 1.44 4.08
CA VAL A 244 16.54 1.53 4.28
C VAL A 244 16.97 2.78 5.07
N LYS A 245 16.04 3.70 5.34
CA LYS A 245 16.27 4.95 6.08
C LYS A 245 15.61 4.99 7.46
N LEU A 246 15.09 3.86 7.97
CA LEU A 246 14.43 3.84 9.28
C LEU A 246 15.31 4.30 10.46
N ASP A 247 16.64 4.12 10.40
CA ASP A 247 17.53 4.65 11.46
C ASP A 247 17.44 6.18 11.55
N GLU A 248 17.45 6.86 10.39
CA GLU A 248 17.29 8.31 10.31
C GLU A 248 15.87 8.76 10.62
N LEU A 249 14.86 8.07 10.08
CA LEU A 249 13.47 8.44 10.35
C LEU A 249 13.13 8.28 11.83
N ILE A 250 13.51 7.18 12.48
CA ILE A 250 13.14 6.94 13.88
C ILE A 250 14.06 7.70 14.84
N PHE A 251 15.36 7.81 14.57
CA PHE A 251 16.35 8.30 15.56
C PHE A 251 17.22 9.47 15.09
N GLY A 252 17.04 9.94 13.85
CA GLY A 252 17.84 10.99 13.23
C GLY A 252 16.95 12.09 12.63
N ASN A 253 17.24 12.48 11.39
CA ASN A 253 16.47 13.51 10.70
C ASN A 253 15.16 12.94 10.11
N PRO A 254 13.97 13.30 10.64
CA PRO A 254 12.70 12.82 10.10
C PRO A 254 12.40 13.36 8.69
N LEU A 255 13.11 14.40 8.24
CA LEU A 255 12.93 15.01 6.92
C LEU A 255 13.89 14.46 5.86
N VAL A 256 14.66 13.40 6.15
CA VAL A 256 15.71 12.87 5.25
C VAL A 256 15.19 12.41 3.88
N LEU A 257 13.88 12.16 3.76
CA LEU A 257 13.21 11.74 2.52
C LEU A 257 12.22 12.78 1.98
N LYS A 258 12.20 13.98 2.56
CA LYS A 258 11.34 15.07 2.08
C LYS A 258 11.95 15.71 0.84
N THR A 259 11.13 15.95 -0.19
CA THR A 259 11.53 16.70 -1.39
C THR A 259 11.45 18.20 -1.16
N GLU A 260 12.24 19.00 -1.88
CA GLU A 260 12.25 20.46 -1.76
C GLU A 260 11.05 21.09 -2.48
N SER A 261 10.66 20.52 -3.62
CA SER A 261 9.56 20.97 -4.47
C SER A 261 8.58 19.84 -4.79
N GLU A 262 7.34 20.20 -5.10
CA GLU A 262 6.30 19.28 -5.60
C GLU A 262 6.63 18.69 -6.99
N ASN A 263 7.56 19.33 -7.72
CA ASN A 263 8.03 18.85 -9.02
C ASN A 263 9.21 17.87 -8.92
N ASP A 264 9.80 17.70 -7.74
CA ASP A 264 10.94 16.81 -7.57
C ASP A 264 10.48 15.34 -7.50
N THR A 265 11.36 14.45 -7.95
CA THR A 265 11.13 13.01 -7.78
C THR A 265 11.10 12.66 -6.29
N GLU A 266 10.03 11.97 -5.90
CA GLU A 266 9.85 11.52 -4.52
C GLU A 266 10.99 10.60 -4.07
N LEU A 267 11.59 10.92 -2.92
CA LEU A 267 12.73 10.15 -2.39
C LEU A 267 12.30 8.94 -1.56
N HIS A 268 11.09 8.97 -1.00
CA HIS A 268 10.60 7.96 -0.07
C HIS A 268 10.04 6.71 -0.77
N VAL A 269 9.71 6.80 -2.06
CA VAL A 269 9.04 5.75 -2.82
C VAL A 269 9.46 5.76 -4.30
N ASP A 270 9.65 4.58 -4.88
CA ASP A 270 9.75 4.41 -6.33
C ASP A 270 8.35 4.51 -6.95
N ARG A 271 8.01 5.68 -7.49
CA ARG A 271 6.64 5.96 -7.95
C ARG A 271 6.22 5.08 -9.13
N GLU A 272 7.11 4.78 -10.07
CA GLU A 272 6.80 3.94 -11.22
C GLU A 272 6.46 2.51 -10.78
N MET A 273 7.26 1.93 -9.89
CA MET A 273 6.99 0.63 -9.29
C MET A 273 5.71 0.64 -8.45
N ASN A 274 5.46 1.70 -7.70
CA ASN A 274 4.26 1.84 -6.89
C ASN A 274 2.99 1.78 -7.76
N VAL A 275 2.99 2.52 -8.88
CA VAL A 275 1.91 2.52 -9.88
C VAL A 275 1.76 1.14 -10.54
N TRP A 276 2.87 0.48 -10.90
CA TRP A 276 2.82 -0.88 -11.43
C TRP A 276 2.22 -1.89 -10.42
N GLY A 277 2.60 -1.76 -9.14
CA GLY A 277 2.11 -2.60 -8.06
C GLY A 277 0.62 -2.41 -7.79
N SER A 278 0.14 -1.17 -7.75
CA SER A 278 -1.26 -0.85 -7.48
C SER A 278 -2.21 -1.31 -8.60
N GLY A 279 -1.79 -1.17 -9.87
CA GLY A 279 -2.59 -1.59 -11.02
C GLY A 279 -3.02 -3.07 -11.03
N GLY A 280 -2.23 -3.96 -10.39
CA GLY A 280 -2.56 -5.38 -10.28
C GLY A 280 -3.74 -5.70 -9.34
N ALA A 281 -4.03 -4.83 -8.38
CA ALA A 281 -5.09 -5.03 -7.38
C ALA A 281 -6.49 -4.58 -7.88
N HIS A 282 -6.53 -3.67 -8.86
CA HIS A 282 -7.73 -2.91 -9.21
C HIS A 282 -8.87 -3.73 -9.84
N SER A 283 -8.55 -4.81 -10.58
CA SER A 283 -9.56 -5.58 -11.33
C SER A 283 -10.70 -6.17 -10.48
N THR A 284 -10.49 -6.40 -9.19
CA THR A 284 -11.55 -6.93 -8.31
C THR A 284 -12.46 -5.80 -7.82
N TYR A 285 -11.89 -4.65 -7.47
CA TYR A 285 -12.64 -3.49 -6.99
C TYR A 285 -13.45 -2.84 -8.12
N PHE A 286 -12.88 -2.82 -9.33
CA PHE A 286 -13.54 -2.26 -10.52
C PHE A 286 -14.85 -2.96 -10.86
N LYS A 287 -15.04 -4.24 -10.51
CA LYS A 287 -16.34 -4.90 -10.72
C LYS A 287 -17.48 -4.22 -9.93
N VAL A 288 -17.21 -3.79 -8.69
CA VAL A 288 -18.19 -3.07 -7.88
C VAL A 288 -18.42 -1.67 -8.44
N ILE A 289 -17.35 -1.02 -8.91
CA ILE A 289 -17.44 0.28 -9.60
C ILE A 289 -18.31 0.17 -10.85
N ASP A 290 -18.08 -0.84 -11.70
CA ASP A 290 -18.85 -1.07 -12.93
C ASP A 290 -20.35 -1.12 -12.64
N GLU A 291 -20.76 -1.85 -11.60
CA GLU A 291 -22.18 -1.94 -11.21
C GLU A 291 -22.77 -0.58 -10.83
N ILE A 292 -22.01 0.25 -10.11
CA ILE A 292 -22.41 1.61 -9.72
C ILE A 292 -22.54 2.50 -10.94
N ILE A 293 -21.52 2.52 -11.80
CA ILE A 293 -21.47 3.32 -13.02
C ILE A 293 -22.63 2.94 -13.94
N ILE A 294 -22.82 1.64 -14.20
CA ILE A 294 -23.90 1.14 -15.05
C ILE A 294 -25.26 1.59 -14.51
N LYS A 295 -25.47 1.51 -13.20
CA LYS A 295 -26.74 1.92 -12.60
C LYS A 295 -26.98 3.43 -12.68
N LEU A 296 -25.95 4.25 -12.45
CA LEU A 296 -26.07 5.72 -12.53
C LEU A 296 -26.34 6.19 -13.95
N PHE A 297 -25.62 5.68 -14.93
CA PHE A 297 -25.74 6.09 -16.34
C PHE A 297 -26.83 5.35 -17.13
N ASN A 298 -27.62 4.51 -16.47
CA ASN A 298 -28.87 3.93 -17.01
C ASN A 298 -30.14 4.66 -16.55
N LYS A 299 -30.03 5.64 -15.65
CA LYS A 299 -31.15 6.51 -15.23
C LYS A 299 -31.66 7.40 -16.38
N PRO A 300 -32.85 8.02 -16.26
CA PRO A 300 -33.25 9.10 -17.16
C PRO A 300 -32.16 10.18 -17.26
N ILE A 301 -31.96 10.75 -18.45
CA ILE A 301 -30.80 11.61 -18.75
C ILE A 301 -30.63 12.78 -17.76
N GLU A 302 -31.73 13.38 -17.32
CA GLU A 302 -31.76 14.51 -16.37
C GLU A 302 -31.36 14.11 -14.93
N GLU A 303 -31.42 12.82 -14.61
CA GLU A 303 -30.98 12.25 -13.33
C GLU A 303 -29.54 11.73 -13.35
N GLN A 304 -28.88 11.76 -14.51
CA GLN A 304 -27.51 11.28 -14.65
C GLN A 304 -26.51 12.40 -14.28
N PRO A 305 -25.30 12.03 -13.81
CA PRO A 305 -24.17 12.94 -13.87
C PRO A 305 -23.93 13.39 -15.33
N LYS A 306 -23.50 14.64 -15.52
CA LYS A 306 -23.08 15.12 -16.84
C LYS A 306 -21.76 14.48 -17.30
N GLY A 307 -21.00 13.92 -16.37
CA GLY A 307 -19.73 13.28 -16.63
C GLY A 307 -19.07 12.83 -15.34
N ILE A 308 -17.75 12.67 -15.39
CA ILE A 308 -16.95 12.09 -14.31
C ILE A 308 -15.70 12.91 -14.09
N LEU A 309 -15.38 13.13 -12.82
CA LEU A 309 -14.08 13.61 -12.39
C LEU A 309 -13.34 12.52 -11.63
N ASP A 310 -12.12 12.22 -12.06
CA ASP A 310 -11.16 11.36 -11.36
C ASP A 310 -10.08 12.24 -10.70
N MET A 311 -10.13 12.37 -9.38
CA MET A 311 -9.13 13.12 -8.59
C MET A 311 -8.00 12.18 -8.17
N GLY A 312 -6.77 12.58 -8.48
CA GLY A 312 -5.58 11.72 -8.46
C GLY A 312 -5.55 10.74 -9.62
N CYS A 313 -5.81 11.23 -10.85
CA CYS A 313 -6.01 10.39 -12.02
C CYS A 313 -4.78 9.58 -12.45
N GLY A 314 -3.58 9.92 -11.95
CA GLY A 314 -2.36 9.12 -12.16
C GLY A 314 -2.00 8.97 -13.63
N ASN A 315 -2.22 7.78 -14.20
CA ASN A 315 -1.97 7.50 -15.61
C ASN A 315 -3.23 7.49 -16.50
N GLY A 316 -4.40 7.82 -15.94
CA GLY A 316 -5.68 7.88 -16.66
C GLY A 316 -6.36 6.52 -16.91
N ALA A 317 -5.78 5.41 -16.44
CA ALA A 317 -6.31 4.07 -16.72
C ALA A 317 -7.71 3.85 -16.12
N PHE A 318 -7.99 4.42 -14.95
CA PHE A 318 -9.31 4.35 -14.34
C PHE A 318 -10.35 5.13 -15.16
N LEU A 319 -10.03 6.38 -15.51
CA LEU A 319 -10.92 7.21 -16.32
C LEU A 319 -11.23 6.56 -17.68
N GLN A 320 -10.23 5.97 -18.34
CA GLN A 320 -10.43 5.17 -19.54
C GLN A 320 -11.39 4.00 -19.30
N HIS A 321 -11.13 3.19 -18.27
CA HIS A 321 -11.98 2.04 -17.95
C HIS A 321 -13.45 2.44 -17.71
N VAL A 322 -13.68 3.53 -16.97
CA VAL A 322 -15.04 4.00 -16.71
C VAL A 322 -15.72 4.53 -17.97
N PHE A 323 -14.99 5.23 -18.83
CA PHE A 323 -15.52 5.64 -20.14
C PHE A 323 -15.98 4.42 -20.96
N ASP A 324 -15.13 3.40 -21.09
CA ASP A 324 -15.46 2.16 -21.81
C ASP A 324 -16.71 1.48 -21.23
N VAL A 325 -16.84 1.46 -19.89
CA VAL A 325 -18.04 0.92 -19.22
C VAL A 325 -19.28 1.73 -19.61
N ILE A 326 -19.21 3.06 -19.62
CA ILE A 326 -20.37 3.89 -19.99
C ILE A 326 -20.72 3.71 -21.45
N GLU A 327 -19.73 3.82 -22.35
CA GLU A 327 -19.90 3.72 -23.80
C GLU A 327 -20.54 2.38 -24.19
N PHE A 328 -19.99 1.26 -23.70
CA PHE A 328 -20.40 -0.06 -24.17
C PHE A 328 -21.51 -0.73 -23.34
N LYS A 329 -21.76 -0.30 -22.09
CA LYS A 329 -22.65 -1.03 -21.16
C LYS A 329 -23.82 -0.21 -20.61
N THR A 330 -24.06 1.02 -21.08
CA THR A 330 -25.14 1.87 -20.54
C THR A 330 -26.04 2.46 -21.61
N SER A 331 -27.21 2.97 -21.21
CA SER A 331 -28.11 3.71 -22.09
C SER A 331 -27.51 5.06 -22.49
N ARG A 332 -26.73 5.70 -21.61
CA ARG A 332 -25.98 6.92 -21.94
C ARG A 332 -25.01 6.70 -23.10
N GLY A 333 -24.31 5.56 -23.12
CA GLY A 333 -23.38 5.18 -24.19
C GLY A 333 -24.01 5.19 -25.59
N LYS A 334 -25.32 4.93 -25.70
CA LYS A 334 -26.06 4.90 -26.98
C LYS A 334 -26.40 6.28 -27.55
N ILE A 335 -26.23 7.34 -26.76
CA ILE A 335 -26.65 8.71 -27.08
C ILE A 335 -25.56 9.74 -26.76
N LEU A 336 -24.28 9.34 -26.78
CA LEU A 336 -23.15 10.23 -26.48
C LEU A 336 -23.03 11.40 -27.47
N ASP A 337 -23.50 11.25 -28.71
CA ASP A 337 -23.52 12.31 -29.71
C ASP A 337 -24.49 13.45 -29.32
N GLU A 338 -25.64 13.11 -28.74
CA GLU A 338 -26.65 14.07 -28.28
C GLU A 338 -26.33 14.60 -26.87
N HIS A 339 -25.78 13.73 -26.02
CA HIS A 339 -25.46 14.02 -24.63
C HIS A 339 -24.02 13.56 -24.30
N PRO A 340 -22.99 14.31 -24.70
CA PRO A 340 -21.60 13.93 -24.47
C PRO A 340 -21.25 13.85 -22.98
N LEU A 341 -20.24 13.06 -22.64
CA LEU A 341 -19.68 13.00 -21.28
C LEU A 341 -18.63 14.08 -21.06
N LEU A 342 -18.71 14.73 -19.90
CA LEU A 342 -17.64 15.59 -19.41
C LEU A 342 -16.63 14.74 -18.62
N LEU A 343 -15.55 14.31 -19.25
CA LEU A 343 -14.47 13.58 -18.56
C LEU A 343 -13.42 14.55 -18.05
N VAL A 344 -13.07 14.43 -16.77
CA VAL A 344 -12.03 15.23 -16.12
C VAL A 344 -11.06 14.32 -15.38
N GLY A 345 -9.78 14.40 -15.72
CA GLY A 345 -8.69 13.87 -14.90
C GLY A 345 -8.01 15.03 -14.16
N ALA A 346 -7.96 14.97 -12.83
CA ALA A 346 -7.30 15.97 -12.00
C ALA A 346 -6.16 15.32 -11.20
N ASP A 347 -5.01 15.96 -11.16
CA ASP A 347 -3.85 15.51 -10.39
C ASP A 347 -2.97 16.71 -10.02
N PHE A 348 -2.36 16.68 -8.83
CA PHE A 348 -1.44 17.72 -8.39
C PHE A 348 -0.05 17.56 -9.02
N ASN A 349 0.29 16.35 -9.49
CA ASN A 349 1.57 16.04 -10.09
C ASN A 349 1.55 16.25 -11.63
N GLN A 350 2.40 17.14 -12.12
CA GLN A 350 2.46 17.47 -13.56
C GLN A 350 2.88 16.29 -14.45
N ALA A 351 3.71 15.38 -13.96
CA ALA A 351 4.11 14.19 -14.71
C ALA A 351 2.93 13.22 -14.90
N ALA A 352 2.10 13.03 -13.86
CA ALA A 352 0.87 12.26 -13.94
C ALA A 352 -0.10 12.85 -14.98
N LEU A 353 -0.30 14.17 -14.99
CA LEU A 353 -1.13 14.84 -16.00
C LEU A 353 -0.62 14.62 -17.43
N LYS A 354 0.71 14.67 -17.64
CA LYS A 354 1.32 14.43 -18.96
C LYS A 354 1.07 12.99 -19.43
N VAL A 355 1.27 12.01 -18.55
CA VAL A 355 1.02 10.59 -18.86
C VAL A 355 -0.46 10.33 -19.12
N THR A 356 -1.35 10.87 -18.28
CA THR A 356 -2.80 10.78 -18.45
C THR A 356 -3.24 11.31 -19.81
N ARG A 357 -2.79 12.52 -20.20
CA ARG A 357 -3.10 13.08 -21.53
C ARG A 357 -2.65 12.15 -22.66
N ALA A 358 -1.41 11.67 -22.60
CA ALA A 358 -0.87 10.80 -23.64
C ALA A 358 -1.66 9.49 -23.77
N ASN A 359 -2.04 8.88 -22.65
CA ASN A 359 -2.81 7.63 -22.64
C ASN A 359 -4.24 7.82 -23.15
N LEU A 360 -4.94 8.87 -22.70
CA LEU A 360 -6.31 9.14 -23.14
C LEU A 360 -6.37 9.49 -24.64
N ILE A 361 -5.43 10.31 -25.14
CA ILE A 361 -5.32 10.60 -26.58
C ILE A 361 -5.06 9.31 -27.38
N LYS A 362 -4.16 8.45 -26.90
CA LYS A 362 -3.86 7.17 -27.56
C LYS A 362 -5.07 6.24 -27.60
N SER A 363 -5.98 6.35 -26.63
CA SER A 363 -7.22 5.59 -26.55
C SER A 363 -8.40 6.30 -27.23
N ASP A 364 -8.18 7.42 -27.92
CA ASP A 364 -9.21 8.23 -28.58
C ASP A 364 -10.31 8.75 -27.62
N ILE A 365 -9.94 9.00 -26.37
CA ILE A 365 -10.84 9.51 -25.33
C ILE A 365 -10.58 11.00 -25.12
N TRP A 366 -11.61 11.83 -25.31
CA TRP A 366 -11.53 13.26 -25.03
C TRP A 366 -11.85 13.56 -23.57
N ALA A 367 -10.86 14.08 -22.84
CA ALA A 367 -11.00 14.49 -21.45
C ALA A 367 -10.25 15.81 -21.17
N LYS A 368 -10.74 16.57 -20.19
CA LYS A 368 -9.99 17.68 -19.60
C LYS A 368 -9.03 17.14 -18.57
N VAL A 369 -7.74 17.39 -18.76
CA VAL A 369 -6.70 16.96 -17.81
C VAL A 369 -6.08 18.21 -17.20
N ILE A 370 -6.36 18.45 -15.92
CA ILE A 370 -6.10 19.71 -15.23
C ILE A 370 -5.35 19.49 -13.93
N TRP A 371 -4.68 20.52 -13.45
CA TRP A 371 -4.09 20.48 -12.12
C TRP A 371 -5.20 20.50 -11.05
N GLY A 372 -5.04 19.71 -9.99
CA GLY A 372 -5.97 19.70 -8.88
C GLY A 372 -5.39 19.06 -7.64
N ASP A 373 -5.64 19.68 -6.47
CA ASP A 373 -5.26 19.16 -5.17
C ASP A 373 -6.52 18.65 -4.44
N ILE A 374 -6.49 17.41 -3.95
CA ILE A 374 -7.59 16.80 -3.19
C ILE A 374 -7.95 17.64 -1.94
N GLY A 375 -7.01 18.40 -1.37
CA GLY A 375 -7.25 19.29 -0.24
C GLY A 375 -7.92 20.62 -0.58
N ARG A 376 -8.09 20.94 -1.88
CA ARG A 376 -8.59 22.22 -2.42
C ARG A 376 -9.69 22.02 -3.49
N PRO A 377 -10.81 21.36 -3.16
CA PRO A 377 -11.94 21.22 -4.09
C PRO A 377 -12.56 22.56 -4.49
N ASP A 378 -12.39 23.60 -3.67
CA ASP A 378 -12.81 24.97 -3.97
C ASP A 378 -12.08 25.55 -5.18
N LEU A 379 -10.76 25.35 -5.26
CA LEU A 379 -9.93 25.78 -6.38
C LEU A 379 -10.26 24.96 -7.63
N LEU A 380 -10.35 23.63 -7.50
CA LEU A 380 -10.74 22.75 -8.59
C LEU A 380 -12.09 23.14 -9.20
N ALA A 381 -13.10 23.40 -8.37
CA ALA A 381 -14.42 23.79 -8.82
C ALA A 381 -14.41 25.14 -9.54
N LYS A 382 -13.62 26.10 -9.03
CA LYS A 382 -13.44 27.41 -9.66
C LYS A 382 -12.79 27.28 -11.03
N ASP A 383 -11.66 26.58 -11.13
CA ASP A 383 -10.90 26.42 -12.37
C ASP A 383 -11.74 25.69 -13.44
N LEU A 384 -12.47 24.64 -13.05
CA LEU A 384 -13.41 23.95 -13.95
C LEU A 384 -14.51 24.87 -14.48
N LYS A 385 -15.02 25.75 -13.64
CA LYS A 385 -16.09 26.66 -14.01
C LYS A 385 -15.59 27.79 -14.90
N GLU A 386 -14.45 28.39 -14.58
CA GLU A 386 -13.89 29.53 -15.32
C GLU A 386 -13.32 29.10 -16.68
N ASP A 387 -12.55 28.01 -16.72
CA ASP A 387 -11.82 27.62 -17.93
C ASP A 387 -12.65 26.74 -18.90
N TYR A 388 -13.62 25.99 -18.37
CA TYR A 388 -14.36 24.99 -19.14
C TYR A 388 -15.88 25.09 -19.01
N ASN A 389 -16.39 26.00 -18.17
CA ASN A 389 -17.82 26.11 -17.84
C ASN A 389 -18.42 24.78 -17.33
N ILE A 390 -17.63 24.01 -16.59
CA ILE A 390 -18.05 22.74 -15.98
C ILE A 390 -18.30 22.98 -14.49
N ASP A 391 -19.52 22.73 -14.02
CA ASP A 391 -19.85 22.76 -12.60
C ASP A 391 -19.45 21.43 -11.95
N LEU A 392 -18.52 21.45 -10.98
CA LEU A 392 -18.03 20.23 -10.32
C LEU A 392 -19.14 19.37 -9.70
N LYS A 393 -20.20 20.01 -9.18
CA LYS A 393 -21.39 19.37 -8.60
C LYS A 393 -22.25 18.60 -9.61
N ASP A 394 -22.03 18.82 -10.91
CA ASP A 394 -22.76 18.11 -11.97
C ASP A 394 -22.04 16.82 -12.40
N LEU A 395 -20.86 16.53 -11.85
CA LEU A 395 -20.07 15.35 -12.15
C LEU A 395 -20.21 14.30 -11.03
N LEU A 396 -20.08 13.02 -11.40
CA LEU A 396 -19.76 11.98 -10.43
C LEU A 396 -18.28 12.14 -10.09
N ASN A 397 -18.01 12.42 -8.82
CA ASN A 397 -16.65 12.58 -8.34
C ASN A 397 -16.12 11.22 -7.88
N VAL A 398 -14.94 10.86 -8.36
CA VAL A 398 -14.30 9.59 -8.08
C VAL A 398 -12.87 9.83 -7.61
N ARG A 399 -12.40 9.00 -6.69
CA ARG A 399 -10.99 8.91 -6.33
C ARG A 399 -10.65 7.53 -5.80
N THR A 400 -9.47 7.05 -6.17
CA THR A 400 -9.00 5.71 -5.80
C THR A 400 -7.71 5.83 -4.99
N PHE A 401 -7.74 5.34 -3.75
CA PHE A 401 -6.62 5.27 -2.82
C PHE A 401 -5.94 6.63 -2.57
N LEU A 402 -6.73 7.67 -2.25
CA LEU A 402 -6.22 9.04 -2.20
C LEU A 402 -6.50 9.82 -0.91
N ASP A 403 -7.63 9.63 -0.22
CA ASP A 403 -7.94 10.44 0.97
C ASP A 403 -6.95 10.20 2.12
N HIS A 404 -6.43 8.97 2.23
CA HIS A 404 -5.38 8.64 3.18
C HIS A 404 -4.02 9.27 2.83
N ASN A 405 -3.76 9.56 1.55
CA ASN A 405 -2.50 10.13 1.06
C ASN A 405 -2.57 11.66 0.88
N ARG A 406 -3.61 12.32 1.42
CA ARG A 406 -3.70 13.78 1.41
C ARG A 406 -2.58 14.39 2.26
N ILE A 407 -2.12 15.56 1.85
CA ILE A 407 -1.17 16.34 2.67
C ILE A 407 -1.81 16.66 4.02
N TRP A 408 -1.05 16.42 5.11
CA TRP A 408 -1.52 16.74 6.45
C TRP A 408 -1.95 18.20 6.58
N LYS A 409 -3.13 18.40 7.16
CA LYS A 409 -3.59 19.70 7.65
C LYS A 409 -4.13 19.49 9.05
N SER A 410 -3.57 20.26 9.99
CA SER A 410 -4.12 20.33 11.34
C SER A 410 -5.54 20.89 11.28
N PRO A 411 -6.50 20.28 11.99
CA PRO A 411 -7.88 20.77 12.00
C PRO A 411 -7.94 22.17 12.61
N LYS A 412 -8.76 23.03 12.02
CA LYS A 412 -9.07 24.36 12.56
C LYS A 412 -9.98 24.28 13.79
N GLN A 413 -10.89 23.31 13.80
CA GLN A 413 -11.80 23.04 14.91
C GLN A 413 -11.45 21.70 15.54
N ILE A 414 -10.85 21.75 16.73
CA ILE A 414 -10.60 20.57 17.54
C ILE A 414 -11.86 20.27 18.34
N THR A 415 -12.39 19.06 18.19
CA THR A 415 -13.61 18.66 18.89
C THR A 415 -13.28 17.88 20.17
N LYS A 416 -14.31 17.53 20.95
CA LYS A 416 -14.19 16.62 22.10
C LYS A 416 -14.37 15.16 21.70
N ARG A 417 -14.20 14.81 20.42
CA ARG A 417 -14.34 13.44 19.95
C ARG A 417 -13.31 12.55 20.63
N ILE A 418 -13.73 11.34 20.94
CA ILE A 418 -12.83 10.27 21.39
C ILE A 418 -12.85 9.23 20.28
N SER A 419 -11.70 9.08 19.63
CA SER A 419 -11.50 8.17 18.53
C SER A 419 -11.63 6.71 18.99
N ASN A 420 -12.11 5.84 18.10
CA ASN A 420 -12.02 4.39 18.27
C ASN A 420 -10.86 3.78 17.47
N SER A 421 -10.13 4.62 16.72
CA SER A 421 -8.99 4.18 15.94
C SER A 421 -7.86 3.71 16.85
N THR A 422 -7.13 2.71 16.36
CA THR A 422 -5.90 2.23 16.97
C THR A 422 -4.65 2.68 16.21
N GLY A 423 -4.82 3.45 15.12
CA GLY A 423 -3.74 3.82 14.21
C GLY A 423 -2.53 4.48 14.89
N ALA A 424 -1.40 4.44 14.19
CA ALA A 424 -0.19 5.16 14.57
C ALA A 424 0.09 6.22 13.50
N TYR A 425 -0.20 7.47 13.81
CA TYR A 425 -0.14 8.57 12.86
C TYR A 425 1.01 9.53 13.17
N THR A 426 1.59 10.05 12.11
CA THR A 426 2.77 10.89 12.17
C THR A 426 2.73 11.92 11.06
N TYR A 427 3.37 13.06 11.31
CA TYR A 427 3.73 14.01 10.28
C TYR A 427 5.11 14.56 10.61
N GLU A 428 6.06 14.39 9.71
CA GLU A 428 7.44 14.84 9.86
C GLU A 428 8.08 14.33 11.18
N GLY A 429 7.77 13.08 11.54
CA GLY A 429 8.27 12.40 12.74
C GLY A 429 7.57 12.76 14.06
N LYS A 430 6.61 13.69 14.04
CA LYS A 430 5.83 14.04 15.23
C LYS A 430 4.58 13.17 15.33
N HIS A 431 4.30 12.68 16.53
CA HIS A 431 3.06 11.96 16.83
C HIS A 431 1.84 12.85 16.60
N ILE A 432 0.79 12.26 16.01
CA ILE A 432 -0.53 12.88 15.85
C ILE A 432 -1.55 11.99 16.56
N SER A 433 -2.33 12.59 17.47
CA SER A 433 -3.41 11.86 18.15
C SER A 433 -4.51 11.41 17.16
N ASN A 434 -5.12 10.27 17.45
CA ASN A 434 -6.17 9.71 16.60
C ASN A 434 -7.40 10.63 16.49
N ASN A 435 -7.69 11.41 17.55
CA ASN A 435 -8.77 12.40 17.54
C ASN A 435 -8.52 13.50 16.50
N LEU A 436 -7.29 14.00 16.40
CA LEU A 436 -6.93 15.03 15.42
C LEU A 436 -6.99 14.51 13.98
N VAL A 437 -6.66 13.24 13.76
CA VAL A 437 -6.78 12.62 12.42
C VAL A 437 -8.24 12.53 12.00
N GLU A 438 -9.14 12.17 12.91
CA GLU A 438 -10.58 12.18 12.66
C GLU A 438 -11.14 13.59 12.42
N ASP A 439 -10.75 14.59 13.21
CA ASP A 439 -11.12 16.00 12.98
C ASP A 439 -10.59 16.51 11.63
N SER A 440 -9.35 16.16 11.27
CA SER A 440 -8.76 16.50 9.98
C SER A 440 -9.50 15.85 8.80
N LEU A 441 -9.93 14.58 8.95
CA LEU A 441 -10.74 13.91 7.94
C LEU A 441 -12.13 14.56 7.82
N PHE A 442 -12.75 14.94 8.94
CA PHE A 442 -14.03 15.63 8.96
C PHE A 442 -13.94 16.93 8.13
N GLU A 443 -12.99 17.81 8.44
CA GLU A 443 -12.82 19.07 7.71
C GLU A 443 -12.46 18.85 6.24
N HIS A 444 -11.71 17.79 5.92
CA HIS A 444 -11.41 17.42 4.54
C HIS A 444 -12.67 17.04 3.77
N LEU A 445 -13.49 16.13 4.29
CA LEU A 445 -14.74 15.71 3.64
C LEU A 445 -15.78 16.83 3.61
N GLU A 446 -15.82 17.70 4.61
CA GLU A 446 -16.70 18.87 4.66
C GLU A 446 -16.46 19.81 3.46
N LYS A 447 -15.19 20.05 3.10
CA LYS A 447 -14.85 20.85 1.90
C LYS A 447 -15.38 20.23 0.61
N TRP A 448 -15.45 18.90 0.53
CA TRP A 448 -15.93 18.19 -0.65
C TRP A 448 -17.46 18.12 -0.73
N LYS A 449 -18.15 18.10 0.41
CA LYS A 449 -19.61 17.89 0.49
C LYS A 449 -20.43 18.71 -0.53
N PRO A 450 -20.25 20.04 -0.67
CA PRO A 450 -21.06 20.85 -1.59
C PRO A 450 -20.94 20.44 -3.07
N TYR A 451 -19.88 19.71 -3.41
CA TYR A 451 -19.59 19.28 -4.78
C TYR A 451 -19.98 17.83 -5.06
N VAL A 452 -20.28 17.05 -4.01
CA VAL A 452 -20.49 15.59 -4.16
C VAL A 452 -21.81 15.10 -3.62
N GLU A 453 -22.55 15.91 -2.86
CA GLU A 453 -23.82 15.49 -2.23
C GLU A 453 -24.89 15.03 -3.25
N ARG A 454 -24.90 15.60 -4.46
CA ARG A 454 -25.93 15.30 -5.49
C ARG A 454 -25.78 13.94 -6.15
N PHE A 455 -24.64 13.69 -6.81
CA PHE A 455 -24.38 12.45 -7.56
C PHE A 455 -23.55 11.43 -6.77
N GLY A 456 -23.01 11.86 -5.64
CA GLY A 456 -22.18 11.07 -4.76
C GLY A 456 -20.69 11.24 -5.01
N LEU A 457 -19.92 10.77 -4.03
CA LEU A 457 -18.48 10.61 -4.09
C LEU A 457 -18.16 9.12 -4.06
N LEU A 458 -17.63 8.61 -5.17
CA LEU A 458 -17.23 7.23 -5.33
C LEU A 458 -15.77 7.07 -4.89
N ILE A 459 -15.52 6.27 -3.85
CA ILE A 459 -14.20 6.11 -3.25
C ILE A 459 -13.84 4.63 -3.24
N ILE A 460 -12.62 4.32 -3.67
CA ILE A 460 -11.93 3.10 -3.27
C ILE A 460 -10.88 3.52 -2.25
N GLU A 461 -10.93 3.01 -1.02
CA GLU A 461 -10.02 3.47 0.03
C GLU A 461 -9.28 2.32 0.73
N LEU A 462 -8.05 2.59 1.14
CA LEU A 462 -7.18 1.73 1.93
C LEU A 462 -7.37 1.99 3.43
N HIS A 463 -7.35 0.93 4.22
CA HIS A 463 -7.66 0.95 5.64
C HIS A 463 -6.65 0.13 6.44
N THR A 464 -6.44 0.56 7.67
CA THR A 464 -5.77 -0.23 8.71
C THR A 464 -6.78 -1.11 9.47
N ILE A 465 -6.29 -2.03 10.28
CA ILE A 465 -7.08 -2.83 11.23
C ILE A 465 -6.37 -2.88 12.59
N ASN A 466 -7.09 -3.27 13.65
CA ASN A 466 -6.52 -3.39 14.99
C ASN A 466 -5.31 -4.37 15.00
N PRO A 467 -4.15 -4.01 15.59
CA PRO A 467 -2.93 -4.83 15.54
C PRO A 467 -3.10 -6.18 16.25
N LYS A 468 -3.97 -6.27 17.27
CA LYS A 468 -4.34 -7.55 17.89
C LYS A 468 -5.04 -8.48 16.91
N LEU A 469 -5.89 -7.91 16.04
CA LEU A 469 -6.58 -8.67 14.99
C LEU A 469 -5.60 -9.10 13.89
N THR A 470 -4.65 -8.23 13.51
CA THR A 470 -3.56 -8.55 12.59
C THR A 470 -2.72 -9.72 13.11
N ALA A 471 -2.27 -9.65 14.37
CA ALA A 471 -1.46 -10.69 15.00
C ALA A 471 -2.16 -12.05 15.05
N ALA A 472 -3.48 -12.07 15.24
CA ALA A 472 -4.27 -13.31 15.21
C ALA A 472 -4.47 -13.89 13.80
N ASN A 473 -4.13 -13.14 12.74
CA ASN A 473 -4.44 -13.48 11.34
C ASN A 473 -3.24 -13.30 10.40
N LEU A 474 -2.01 -13.46 10.89
CA LEU A 474 -0.81 -13.43 10.06
C LEU A 474 -0.91 -14.43 8.90
N GLY A 475 -0.53 -13.99 7.71
CA GLY A 475 -0.73 -14.76 6.47
C GLY A 475 -2.16 -14.76 5.94
N LYS A 476 -3.06 -13.92 6.47
CA LYS A 476 -4.42 -13.72 5.92
C LYS A 476 -4.72 -12.26 5.57
N THR A 477 -3.84 -11.33 5.94
CA THR A 477 -3.96 -9.89 5.71
C THR A 477 -2.58 -9.30 5.41
N ALA A 478 -2.55 -8.19 4.67
CA ALA A 478 -1.35 -7.40 4.40
C ALA A 478 -1.23 -6.17 5.33
N ALA A 479 -2.05 -6.09 6.38
CA ALA A 479 -2.16 -4.91 7.24
C ALA A 479 -0.83 -4.46 7.86
N THR A 480 0.06 -5.37 8.27
CA THR A 480 1.38 -4.97 8.83
C THR A 480 2.20 -4.20 7.80
N ALA A 481 2.23 -4.69 6.56
CA ALA A 481 2.97 -4.04 5.49
C ALA A 481 2.36 -2.68 5.16
N TYR A 482 1.02 -2.58 5.09
CA TYR A 482 0.35 -1.30 4.84
C TYR A 482 0.54 -0.29 5.98
N ASP A 483 0.43 -0.70 7.23
CA ASP A 483 0.70 0.16 8.38
C ASP A 483 2.12 0.71 8.34
N ALA A 484 3.08 -0.09 7.92
CA ALA A 484 4.47 0.34 7.81
C ALA A 484 4.70 1.29 6.63
N THR A 485 4.27 0.92 5.42
CA THR A 485 4.51 1.74 4.23
C THR A 485 3.85 3.10 4.35
N HIS A 486 2.61 3.14 4.84
CA HIS A 486 1.82 4.38 4.96
C HIS A 486 2.21 5.17 6.21
N GLY A 487 2.45 4.50 7.34
CA GLY A 487 2.86 5.15 8.58
C GLY A 487 4.21 5.85 8.48
N TYR A 488 5.22 5.21 7.86
CA TYR A 488 6.54 5.84 7.69
C TYR A 488 6.59 6.90 6.59
N SER A 489 5.53 7.06 5.79
CA SER A 489 5.43 8.06 4.72
C SER A 489 4.34 9.11 4.97
N ASP A 490 3.98 9.32 6.23
CA ASP A 490 3.02 10.36 6.66
C ASP A 490 1.64 10.24 6.00
N GLN A 491 1.14 9.01 5.85
CA GLN A 491 -0.18 8.71 5.30
C GLN A 491 -1.16 8.19 6.39
N TYR A 492 -2.45 8.48 6.19
CA TYR A 492 -3.48 8.43 7.24
C TYR A 492 -4.56 7.36 6.96
N ILE A 493 -4.16 6.09 6.90
CA ILE A 493 -5.12 4.98 6.75
C ILE A 493 -5.89 4.75 8.06
N LEU A 494 -7.22 4.89 8.02
CA LEU A 494 -8.12 4.69 9.15
C LEU A 494 -8.86 3.35 9.02
N GLU A 495 -9.29 2.77 10.15
CA GLU A 495 -10.20 1.63 10.11
C GLU A 495 -11.49 1.99 9.35
N VAL A 496 -12.05 1.03 8.61
CA VAL A 496 -13.26 1.22 7.76
C VAL A 496 -14.41 1.88 8.53
N GLU A 497 -14.67 1.39 9.75
CA GLU A 497 -15.75 1.89 10.61
C GLU A 497 -15.51 3.34 11.04
N VAL A 498 -14.26 3.72 11.28
CA VAL A 498 -13.89 5.10 11.66
C VAL A 498 -14.06 6.03 10.46
N PHE A 499 -13.56 5.66 9.29
CA PHE A 499 -13.72 6.46 8.07
C PHE A 499 -15.21 6.72 7.75
N ASN A 500 -16.02 5.66 7.74
CA ASN A 500 -17.46 5.76 7.42
C ASN A 500 -18.25 6.54 8.49
N LYS A 501 -17.85 6.43 9.77
CA LYS A 501 -18.41 7.25 10.85
C LYS A 501 -18.15 8.73 10.57
N ILE A 502 -16.91 9.12 10.23
CA ILE A 502 -16.57 10.52 9.98
C ILE A 502 -17.28 11.06 8.73
N ALA A 503 -17.31 10.28 7.66
CA ALA A 503 -18.08 10.63 6.47
C ALA A 503 -19.56 10.90 6.81
N SER A 504 -20.18 10.02 7.59
CA SER A 504 -21.58 10.18 8.01
C SER A 504 -21.80 11.39 8.92
N GLU A 505 -20.85 11.75 9.78
CA GLU A 505 -20.92 12.97 10.61
C GLU A 505 -20.92 14.26 9.77
N VAL A 506 -20.18 14.27 8.65
CA VAL A 506 -20.21 15.37 7.67
C VAL A 506 -21.56 15.42 6.91
N GLY A 507 -22.34 14.34 6.98
CA GLY A 507 -23.55 14.15 6.20
C GLY A 507 -23.27 13.59 4.81
N LEU A 508 -22.22 12.78 4.66
CA LEU A 508 -21.93 11.98 3.46
C LEU A 508 -22.02 10.50 3.83
N HIS A 509 -23.16 9.89 3.55
CA HIS A 509 -23.50 8.53 3.99
C HIS A 509 -23.14 7.47 2.95
N PRO A 510 -22.47 6.38 3.34
CA PRO A 510 -22.28 5.22 2.45
C PRO A 510 -23.61 4.66 1.96
N ASP A 511 -23.77 4.51 0.65
CA ASP A 511 -24.92 3.81 0.07
C ASP A 511 -24.81 2.30 0.38
N PRO A 512 -25.74 1.73 1.17
CA PRO A 512 -25.65 0.34 1.62
C PRO A 512 -25.77 -0.68 0.48
N ASN A 513 -26.27 -0.27 -0.69
CA ASN A 513 -26.36 -1.15 -1.85
C ASN A 513 -25.01 -1.37 -2.54
N TYR A 514 -24.04 -0.49 -2.29
CA TYR A 514 -22.76 -0.50 -2.99
C TYR A 514 -21.56 -0.63 -2.06
N PHE A 515 -21.73 -0.33 -0.77
CA PHE A 515 -20.66 -0.47 0.20
C PHE A 515 -20.13 -1.91 0.24
N THR A 516 -18.87 -2.07 -0.14
CA THR A 516 -18.21 -3.38 -0.21
C THR A 516 -16.83 -3.29 0.41
N THR A 517 -16.44 -4.31 1.18
CA THR A 517 -15.11 -4.39 1.80
C THR A 517 -14.31 -5.59 1.32
N PHE A 518 -12.99 -5.48 1.36
CA PHE A 518 -12.05 -6.48 0.84
C PHE A 518 -10.92 -6.75 1.85
N PRO A 519 -10.80 -7.99 2.35
CA PRO A 519 -11.84 -9.03 2.32
C PRO A 519 -13.13 -8.57 3.00
N ASN A 520 -14.28 -9.16 2.63
CA ASN A 520 -15.58 -8.78 3.17
C ASN A 520 -15.81 -9.35 4.58
N ASN A 521 -14.99 -8.93 5.54
CA ASN A 521 -15.03 -9.29 6.96
C ASN A 521 -14.18 -8.30 7.79
N LYS A 522 -13.96 -8.59 9.07
CA LYS A 522 -13.20 -7.73 10.00
C LYS A 522 -11.72 -7.49 9.61
N LEU A 523 -11.19 -8.24 8.64
CA LEU A 523 -9.83 -8.06 8.11
C LEU A 523 -9.80 -7.12 6.90
N ALA A 524 -10.91 -6.44 6.59
CA ALA A 524 -11.00 -5.49 5.50
C ALA A 524 -9.88 -4.44 5.58
N THR A 525 -9.04 -4.41 4.55
CA THR A 525 -8.03 -3.36 4.36
C THR A 525 -8.36 -2.47 3.16
N VAL A 526 -9.40 -2.80 2.38
CA VAL A 526 -9.89 -1.96 1.29
C VAL A 526 -11.41 -1.86 1.36
N SER A 527 -11.98 -0.71 1.04
CA SER A 527 -13.41 -0.53 0.85
C SER A 527 -13.73 0.17 -0.47
N VAL A 528 -14.94 -0.06 -0.96
CA VAL A 528 -15.58 0.73 -2.03
C VAL A 528 -16.82 1.38 -1.44
N ASN A 529 -16.90 2.70 -1.52
CA ASN A 529 -18.00 3.51 -1.00
C ASN A 529 -18.58 4.39 -2.11
N LEU A 530 -19.90 4.49 -2.21
CA LEU A 530 -20.55 5.63 -2.84
C LEU A 530 -21.17 6.47 -1.73
N LEU A 531 -20.50 7.56 -1.35
CA LEU A 531 -20.98 8.46 -0.30
C LEU A 531 -21.98 9.47 -0.89
N LYS A 532 -23.13 9.65 -0.25
CA LYS A 532 -24.20 10.57 -0.71
C LYS A 532 -24.66 11.51 0.39
N GLY A 533 -25.08 12.71 0.01
CA GLY A 533 -25.57 13.74 0.93
C GLY A 533 -27.03 13.60 1.31
#